data_AF-A0A1W1BJP7-F1
#
_entry.id   AF-A0A1W1BJP7-F1
#
_cell.length_a   1.000
_cell.length_b   1.000
_cell.length_c   1.000
_cell.angle_alpha   90.00
_cell.angle_beta   90.00
_cell.angle_gamma   90.00
#
_symmetry.space_group_name_H-M   'P 1'
#
loop_
_entity.id
_entity.type
_entity.pdbx_description
1 polymer ?
#
loop_
_entity_poly.entity_id
_entity_poly.type
_entity_poly.pdbx_seq_one_letter_code
_entity_poly.pdbx_strand_id
1 'polypeptide(L)'
;MKKQFFRLLSAYAPTSQNKASYDEHVSKFAKRLGVDEIKIDNNLLEKLFGKFILNPKPIIISGSAGDGKTYLLRKLFEEMGGDGKYWSDEYIPKLEFDAKNITFIKDFTEIEKTDKIKTLISLYKSIYEESNELFIIASNDGILTDTLRYALPEYPYFEKLLDLIEESIDNPEKDEEFILLDLSQTSSSKNFELLLKEILLACDKYESDCPSLHDDMIFCPIHANIEMLKKEHIQKQLISIVRSCDLNYQHITLRKLFMLISNMILGYKEKRRVFNSCEKGIEHFKNIHNKYDASFYYNVFGDNLPKSKQEKSPFKELRELRIGYETSNYIDDFILYGDIENKELYHKELDNIFCDFETFFKQRENYLENGEMKTVKDSLVLLRRHLFFNYEHEIKWGAVTIEAKDLIAYKHAHKFYDSVISPLRSGHKISNSIYKELVLGLNRVFLGELLSKDGNTRLFVATSLTGTHSKLSSEIIEDIGFNKRGSNQGVELELLNGFDDEYCKIMLNIRYSGEIISSLELDLHMFEFLQRISDGILPTSFSVEYYERVLTFKSQIINYFLKHRDSDESFFKLFTLNDKEGTLQFNEILVEESGYVNEG
;
A
#
# COMPACT_ATOMS: atom_id res chain seq x y z
N MET A 1 6.13 30.15 28.32
CA MET A 1 6.90 29.73 27.12
C MET A 1 5.88 29.45 26.03
N LYS A 2 5.87 30.18 24.90
CA LYS A 2 4.87 29.97 23.84
C LYS A 2 5.12 28.58 23.24
N LYS A 3 4.15 27.68 23.35
CA LYS A 3 4.23 26.31 22.84
C LYS A 3 4.30 26.38 21.31
N GLN A 4 5.27 25.70 20.68
CA GLN A 4 5.55 25.82 19.24
C GLN A 4 5.35 24.48 18.53
N PHE A 5 4.12 23.94 18.55
CA PHE A 5 3.82 22.63 17.96
C PHE A 5 4.11 22.57 16.45
N PHE A 6 3.69 23.57 15.66
CA PHE A 6 4.01 23.60 14.22
C PHE A 6 5.51 23.68 13.91
N ARG A 7 6.33 24.13 14.88
CA ARG A 7 7.78 24.06 14.75
C ARG A 7 8.31 22.64 14.96
N LEU A 8 7.73 21.87 15.89
CA LEU A 8 8.00 20.44 16.01
C LEU A 8 7.57 19.71 14.73
N LEU A 9 6.33 19.92 14.29
CA LEU A 9 5.78 19.25 13.11
C LEU A 9 6.62 19.57 11.85
N SER A 10 7.05 20.83 11.67
CA SER A 10 7.92 21.22 10.55
C SER A 10 9.27 20.49 10.48
N ALA A 11 9.73 19.87 11.58
CA ALA A 11 10.95 19.07 11.58
C ALA A 11 10.78 17.70 10.88
N TYR A 12 9.53 17.23 10.73
CA TYR A 12 9.21 16.02 9.97
C TYR A 12 8.93 16.30 8.49
N ALA A 13 8.63 17.55 8.15
CA ALA A 13 8.33 17.96 6.79
C ALA A 13 9.50 17.68 5.81
N PRO A 14 9.25 17.59 4.49
CA PRO A 14 10.22 17.21 3.45
C PRO A 14 11.29 18.31 3.17
N THR A 15 12.02 18.74 4.20
CA THR A 15 13.08 19.75 4.13
C THR A 15 14.46 19.10 3.90
N SER A 16 15.51 19.92 3.77
CA SER A 16 16.90 19.46 3.64
C SER A 16 17.55 19.09 4.97
N GLN A 17 16.98 19.51 6.09
CA GLN A 17 17.47 19.21 7.43
C GLN A 17 16.67 18.03 7.99
N ASN A 18 17.13 16.80 7.76
CA ASN A 18 16.56 15.57 8.33
C ASN A 18 16.81 15.47 9.85
N LYS A 19 16.49 16.52 10.61
CA LYS A 19 16.69 16.57 12.07
C LYS A 19 15.82 15.55 12.83
N ALA A 20 14.72 15.09 12.21
CA ALA A 20 13.84 14.06 12.72
C ALA A 20 14.26 12.62 12.34
N SER A 21 15.49 12.41 11.85
CA SER A 21 15.96 11.05 11.51
C SER A 21 16.13 10.13 12.72
N TYR A 22 16.36 10.70 13.91
CA TYR A 22 16.71 9.96 15.12
C TYR A 22 15.68 10.21 16.22
N ASP A 23 15.16 9.13 16.81
CA ASP A 23 14.17 9.16 17.89
C ASP A 23 14.60 10.06 19.06
N GLU A 24 15.86 9.96 19.48
CA GLU A 24 16.42 10.76 20.58
C GLU A 24 16.44 12.27 20.28
N HIS A 25 16.67 12.65 19.02
CA HIS A 25 16.69 14.04 18.61
C HIS A 25 15.29 14.66 18.64
N VAL A 26 14.28 13.88 18.24
CA VAL A 26 12.88 14.29 18.25
C VAL A 26 12.38 14.47 19.69
N SER A 27 12.64 13.51 20.58
CA SER A 27 12.27 13.59 22.00
C SER A 27 12.87 14.82 22.68
N LYS A 28 14.18 15.04 22.50
CA LYS A 28 14.87 16.24 23.02
C LYS A 28 14.30 17.54 22.43
N PHE A 29 13.91 17.53 21.16
CA PHE A 29 13.34 18.70 20.49
C PHE A 29 11.92 19.03 20.98
N ALA A 30 11.06 18.04 21.15
CA ALA A 30 9.72 18.20 21.72
C ALA A 30 9.78 18.80 23.14
N LYS A 31 10.63 18.24 24.01
CA LYS A 31 10.89 18.75 25.36
C LYS A 31 11.33 20.21 25.36
N ARG A 32 12.26 20.58 24.47
CA ARG A 32 12.74 21.97 24.33
C ARG A 32 11.63 22.94 23.89
N LEU A 33 10.69 22.49 23.07
CA LEU A 33 9.56 23.30 22.59
C LEU A 33 8.38 23.33 23.57
N GLY A 34 8.44 22.56 24.66
CA GLY A 34 7.38 22.47 25.66
C GLY A 34 6.09 21.83 25.13
N VAL A 35 6.23 20.91 24.16
CA VAL A 35 5.13 20.15 23.57
C VAL A 35 5.33 18.66 23.82
N ASP A 36 4.25 17.91 23.77
CA ASP A 36 4.28 16.46 23.96
C ASP A 36 4.88 15.75 22.73
N GLU A 37 5.48 14.59 22.94
CA GLU A 37 5.85 13.68 21.86
C GLU A 37 4.59 13.09 21.22
N ILE A 38 4.59 12.97 19.89
CA ILE A 38 3.51 12.33 19.14
C ILE A 38 3.65 10.82 19.33
N LYS A 39 2.62 10.17 19.88
CA LYS A 39 2.61 8.74 20.16
C LYS A 39 1.79 7.99 19.11
N ILE A 40 2.29 6.84 18.67
CA ILE A 40 1.53 5.90 17.84
C ILE A 40 1.35 4.65 18.67
N ASP A 41 0.09 4.28 18.89
CA ASP A 41 -0.28 3.04 19.55
C ASP A 41 -1.02 2.14 18.57
N ASN A 42 -0.27 1.19 18.00
CA ASN A 42 -0.78 0.18 17.08
C ASN A 42 -0.96 -1.19 17.78
N ASN A 43 -0.95 -1.22 19.12
CA ASN A 43 -0.95 -2.41 19.97
C ASN A 43 0.26 -3.35 19.74
N LEU A 44 1.25 -2.97 18.92
CA LEU A 44 2.38 -3.83 18.60
C LEU A 44 3.29 -4.03 19.81
N LEU A 45 3.51 -2.96 20.58
CA LEU A 45 4.26 -3.02 21.82
C LEU A 45 3.59 -3.96 22.83
N GLU A 46 2.27 -3.83 23.02
CA GLU A 46 1.51 -4.68 23.94
C GLU A 46 1.54 -6.15 23.50
N LYS A 47 1.33 -6.43 22.20
CA LYS A 47 1.42 -7.79 21.64
C LYS A 47 2.82 -8.38 21.82
N LEU A 48 3.86 -7.62 21.53
CA LEU A 48 5.26 -8.05 21.64
C LEU A 48 5.63 -8.31 23.10
N PHE A 49 5.32 -7.38 23.98
CA PHE A 49 5.60 -7.49 25.41
C PHE A 49 4.82 -8.63 26.05
N GLY A 50 3.54 -8.80 25.70
CA GLY A 50 2.73 -9.93 26.14
C GLY A 50 3.30 -11.28 25.73
N LYS A 51 3.73 -11.43 24.47
CA LYS A 51 4.42 -12.64 23.99
C LYS A 51 5.73 -12.87 24.77
N PHE A 52 6.51 -11.81 24.97
CA PHE A 52 7.79 -11.89 25.67
C PHE A 52 7.64 -12.30 27.14
N ILE A 53 6.67 -11.77 27.88
CA ILE A 53 6.43 -12.14 29.28
C ILE A 53 6.01 -13.61 29.40
N LEU A 54 5.16 -14.10 28.50
CA LEU A 54 4.68 -15.48 28.53
C LEU A 54 5.81 -16.49 28.28
N ASN A 55 6.76 -16.13 27.42
CA ASN A 55 7.89 -16.98 27.07
C ASN A 55 9.09 -16.12 26.64
N PRO A 56 9.98 -15.73 27.57
CA PRO A 56 11.12 -14.86 27.28
C PRO A 56 12.07 -15.49 26.27
N LYS A 57 12.11 -14.93 25.07
CA LYS A 57 12.93 -15.38 23.94
C LYS A 57 13.68 -14.21 23.31
N PRO A 58 14.75 -14.48 22.55
CA PRO A 58 15.39 -13.45 21.74
C PRO A 58 14.38 -12.80 20.79
N ILE A 59 14.51 -11.49 20.59
CA ILE A 59 13.65 -10.71 19.70
C ILE A 59 14.51 -10.07 18.63
N ILE A 60 14.10 -10.21 17.37
CA ILE A 60 14.68 -9.49 16.25
C ILE A 60 13.59 -8.59 15.67
N ILE A 61 13.83 -7.28 15.71
CA ILE A 61 12.97 -6.27 15.10
C ILE A 61 13.62 -5.84 13.80
N SER A 62 13.03 -6.24 12.68
CA SER A 62 13.45 -5.82 11.35
C SER A 62 12.56 -4.72 10.76
N GLY A 63 13.01 -4.15 9.64
CA GLY A 63 12.32 -3.17 8.85
C GLY A 63 13.28 -2.23 8.16
N SER A 64 12.74 -1.29 7.41
CA SER A 64 13.47 -0.22 6.75
C SER A 64 13.87 0.91 7.71
N ALA A 65 14.73 1.81 7.23
CA ALA A 65 15.11 2.99 7.98
C ALA A 65 13.90 3.94 8.16
N GLY A 66 13.55 4.23 9.41
CA GLY A 66 12.43 5.12 9.73
C GLY A 66 11.11 4.42 10.07
N ASP A 67 11.10 3.08 10.19
CA ASP A 67 9.94 2.31 10.69
C ASP A 67 9.75 2.39 12.21
N GLY A 68 10.68 3.00 12.94
CA GLY A 68 10.56 3.15 14.39
C GLY A 68 11.12 1.98 15.20
N LYS A 69 11.99 1.13 14.63
CA LYS A 69 12.67 0.04 15.37
C LYS A 69 13.29 0.50 16.70
N THR A 70 14.09 1.57 16.67
CA THR A 70 14.74 2.11 17.87
C THR A 70 13.73 2.69 18.87
N TYR A 71 12.62 3.27 18.38
CA TYR A 71 11.53 3.73 19.25
C TYR A 71 10.85 2.55 19.95
N LEU A 72 10.54 1.48 19.21
CA LEU A 72 9.92 0.27 19.76
C LEU A 72 10.83 -0.41 20.80
N LEU A 73 12.14 -0.50 20.54
CA LEU A 73 13.10 -1.01 21.51
C LEU A 73 13.16 -0.15 22.78
N ARG A 74 13.20 1.19 22.62
CA ARG A 74 13.20 2.09 23.77
C ARG A 74 11.94 1.91 24.62
N LYS A 75 10.78 1.77 23.97
CA LYS A 75 9.52 1.53 24.67
C LYS A 75 9.49 0.18 25.38
N LEU A 76 10.01 -0.86 24.77
CA LEU A 76 10.15 -2.17 25.41
C LEU A 76 11.09 -2.10 26.63
N PHE A 77 12.20 -1.37 26.51
CA PHE A 77 13.14 -1.14 27.61
C PHE A 77 12.50 -0.35 28.76
N GLU A 78 11.77 0.73 28.46
CA GLU A 78 11.02 1.53 29.44
C GLU A 78 9.94 0.67 30.14
N GLU A 79 9.19 -0.16 29.40
CA GLU A 79 8.13 -1.03 29.93
C GLU A 79 8.67 -2.14 30.85
N MET A 80 9.89 -2.62 30.59
CA MET A 80 10.60 -3.56 31.45
C MET A 80 11.21 -2.91 32.70
N GLY A 81 11.01 -1.60 32.92
CA GLY A 81 11.50 -0.85 34.08
C GLY A 81 12.84 -0.16 33.89
N GLY A 82 13.35 -0.10 32.65
CA GLY A 82 14.59 0.60 32.31
C GLY A 82 14.46 2.12 32.35
N ASP A 83 15.56 2.80 32.69
CA ASP A 83 15.62 4.28 32.72
C ASP A 83 15.91 4.90 31.35
N GLY A 84 15.04 5.81 30.89
CA GLY A 84 15.19 6.47 29.59
C GLY A 84 16.46 7.34 29.46
N LYS A 85 17.06 7.78 30.57
CA LYS A 85 18.35 8.48 30.54
C LYS A 85 19.50 7.51 30.28
N TYR A 86 19.54 6.39 31.00
CA TYR A 86 20.47 5.28 30.72
C TYR A 86 20.35 4.77 29.28
N TRP A 87 19.12 4.63 28.76
CA TRP A 87 18.91 4.29 27.35
C TRP A 87 19.62 5.29 26.43
N SER A 88 19.55 6.60 26.69
CA SER A 88 20.15 7.62 25.82
C SER A 88 21.68 7.67 25.90
N ASP A 89 22.24 7.44 27.08
CA ASP A 89 23.67 7.60 27.33
C ASP A 89 24.47 6.35 26.91
N GLU A 90 23.89 5.15 27.01
CA GLU A 90 24.57 3.90 26.68
C GLU A 90 24.42 3.48 25.21
N TYR A 91 25.49 2.92 24.67
CA TYR A 91 25.51 2.41 23.30
C TYR A 91 24.81 1.05 23.16
N ILE A 92 25.03 0.14 24.13
CA ILE A 92 24.40 -1.18 24.22
C ILE A 92 23.78 -1.29 25.62
N PRO A 93 22.52 -0.83 25.79
CA PRO A 93 21.83 -0.90 27.08
C PRO A 93 21.61 -2.35 27.52
N LYS A 94 21.76 -2.59 28.83
CA LYS A 94 21.47 -3.88 29.46
C LYS A 94 20.44 -3.72 30.56
N LEU A 95 19.59 -4.73 30.74
CA LEU A 95 18.56 -4.76 31.77
C LEU A 95 18.40 -6.18 32.30
N GLU A 96 18.26 -6.32 33.61
CA GLU A 96 17.84 -7.59 34.21
C GLU A 96 16.31 -7.63 34.28
N PHE A 97 15.70 -8.68 33.74
CA PHE A 97 14.26 -8.89 33.74
C PHE A 97 13.96 -10.39 33.90
N ASP A 98 13.16 -10.74 34.90
CA ASP A 98 12.78 -12.13 35.22
C ASP A 98 13.97 -13.12 35.29
N ALA A 99 15.03 -12.74 36.03
CA ALA A 99 16.28 -13.49 36.16
C ALA A 99 17.05 -13.74 34.83
N LYS A 100 16.69 -13.03 33.75
CA LYS A 100 17.43 -12.98 32.50
C LYS A 100 18.14 -11.63 32.34
N ASN A 101 19.36 -11.67 31.80
CA ASN A 101 20.12 -10.49 31.40
C ASN A 101 19.83 -10.16 29.94
N ILE A 102 19.06 -9.10 29.70
CA ILE A 102 18.67 -8.68 28.37
C ILE A 102 19.67 -7.64 27.85
N THR A 103 20.19 -7.89 26.65
CA THR A 103 21.07 -6.95 25.92
C THR A 103 20.31 -6.36 24.73
N PHE A 104 20.25 -5.03 24.65
CA PHE A 104 19.58 -4.30 23.59
C PHE A 104 20.57 -3.80 22.55
N ILE A 105 20.37 -4.17 21.29
CA ILE A 105 21.14 -3.67 20.14
C ILE A 105 20.27 -2.67 19.39
N LYS A 106 20.49 -1.37 19.63
CA LYS A 106 19.66 -0.26 19.11
C LYS A 106 19.64 -0.17 17.58
N ASP A 107 20.78 -0.45 16.96
CA ASP A 107 20.98 -0.50 15.52
C ASP A 107 22.14 -1.45 15.21
N PHE A 108 21.81 -2.65 14.74
CA PHE A 108 22.80 -3.65 14.37
C PHE A 108 23.73 -3.16 13.25
N THR A 109 23.31 -2.21 12.43
CA THR A 109 24.10 -1.72 11.30
C THR A 109 25.26 -0.84 11.74
N GLU A 110 25.08 -0.07 12.83
CA GLU A 110 26.05 0.90 13.34
C GLU A 110 27.13 0.28 14.25
N ILE A 111 26.92 -0.92 14.78
CA ILE A 111 27.91 -1.59 15.63
C ILE A 111 29.14 -2.10 14.84
N GLU A 112 30.29 -2.12 15.50
CA GLU A 112 31.55 -2.58 14.90
C GLU A 112 31.47 -4.05 14.47
N LYS A 113 32.22 -4.41 13.43
CA LYS A 113 32.18 -5.76 12.85
C LYS A 113 32.50 -6.86 13.86
N THR A 114 33.46 -6.61 14.75
CA THR A 114 33.82 -7.52 15.86
C THR A 114 32.65 -7.73 16.81
N ASP A 115 31.92 -6.68 17.14
CA ASP A 115 30.77 -6.73 18.04
C ASP A 115 29.52 -7.31 17.36
N LYS A 116 29.37 -7.15 16.04
CA LYS A 116 28.36 -7.89 15.24
C LYS A 116 28.53 -9.39 15.40
N ILE A 117 29.74 -9.90 15.20
CA ILE A 117 30.03 -11.33 15.33
C ILE A 117 29.79 -11.80 16.77
N LYS A 118 30.26 -11.07 17.79
CA LYS A 118 29.97 -11.42 19.20
C LYS A 118 28.47 -11.46 19.50
N THR A 119 27.71 -10.52 18.95
CA THR A 119 26.25 -10.47 19.10
C THR A 119 25.62 -11.72 18.46
N LEU A 120 26.03 -12.10 17.26
CA LEU A 120 25.53 -13.31 16.58
C LEU A 120 25.90 -14.61 17.31
N ILE A 121 27.12 -14.70 17.84
CA ILE A 121 27.53 -15.84 18.69
C ILE A 121 26.62 -15.92 19.92
N SER A 122 26.36 -14.80 20.58
CA SER A 122 25.57 -14.78 21.81
C SER A 122 24.08 -15.02 21.52
N LEU A 123 23.57 -14.53 20.39
CA LEU A 123 22.23 -14.84 19.89
C LEU A 123 22.08 -16.35 19.62
N TYR A 124 23.04 -16.96 18.92
CA TYR A 124 23.05 -18.40 18.67
C TYR A 124 22.97 -19.20 19.98
N LYS A 125 23.79 -18.82 20.97
CA LYS A 125 23.77 -19.45 22.30
C LYS A 125 22.45 -19.24 23.02
N SER A 126 21.83 -18.06 22.92
CA SER A 126 20.54 -17.80 23.56
C SER A 126 19.38 -18.61 22.96
N ILE A 127 19.52 -19.08 21.72
CA ILE A 127 18.51 -19.89 21.02
C ILE A 127 18.74 -21.38 21.24
N TYR A 128 19.99 -21.84 21.09
CA TYR A 128 20.31 -23.28 21.05
C TYR A 128 20.99 -23.83 22.32
N GLU A 129 21.43 -22.98 23.24
CA GLU A 129 22.09 -23.38 24.49
C GLU A 129 21.31 -22.83 25.70
N GLU A 130 21.45 -23.46 26.88
CA GLU A 130 20.90 -22.90 28.12
C GLU A 130 21.68 -21.64 28.52
N SER A 131 21.12 -20.47 28.25
CA SER A 131 21.70 -19.18 28.60
C SER A 131 20.74 -18.32 29.42
N ASN A 132 21.30 -17.55 30.36
CA ASN A 132 20.57 -16.47 31.06
C ASN A 132 20.66 -15.15 30.30
N GLU A 133 21.38 -15.10 29.19
CA GLU A 133 21.46 -13.92 28.33
C GLU A 133 20.41 -13.99 27.21
N LEU A 134 19.67 -12.90 27.04
CA LEU A 134 18.72 -12.70 25.94
C LEU A 134 19.10 -11.46 25.14
N PHE A 135 18.77 -11.47 23.85
CA PHE A 135 19.10 -10.39 22.93
C PHE A 135 17.84 -9.83 22.30
N ILE A 136 17.74 -8.50 22.26
CA ILE A 136 16.69 -7.77 21.55
C ILE A 136 17.39 -6.85 20.55
N ILE A 137 17.27 -7.19 19.27
CA ILE A 137 18.10 -6.62 18.20
C ILE A 137 17.22 -5.86 17.21
N ALA A 138 17.50 -4.58 16.97
CA ALA A 138 16.98 -3.87 15.81
C ALA A 138 17.96 -3.99 14.65
N SER A 139 17.49 -4.53 13.52
CA SER A 139 18.32 -4.71 12.32
C SER A 139 17.53 -4.44 11.03
N ASN A 140 18.22 -4.57 9.90
CA ASN A 140 17.61 -4.82 8.60
C ASN A 140 17.93 -6.28 8.24
N ASP A 141 16.93 -7.06 7.81
CA ASP A 141 17.07 -8.48 7.47
C ASP A 141 18.24 -8.75 6.53
N GLY A 142 18.43 -7.90 5.51
CA GLY A 142 19.54 -8.04 4.56
C GLY A 142 20.90 -7.93 5.24
N ILE A 143 21.06 -6.99 6.18
CA ILE A 143 22.34 -6.79 6.88
C ILE A 143 22.59 -7.94 7.88
N LEU A 144 21.52 -8.45 8.51
CA LEU A 144 21.62 -9.57 9.44
C LEU A 144 22.05 -10.85 8.71
N THR A 145 21.35 -11.21 7.63
CA THR A 145 21.63 -12.39 6.80
C THR A 145 22.98 -12.29 6.10
N ASP A 146 23.35 -11.13 5.55
CA ASP A 146 24.67 -10.92 4.93
C ASP A 146 25.82 -11.06 5.94
N THR A 147 25.62 -10.60 7.18
CA THR A 147 26.62 -10.76 8.24
C THR A 147 26.80 -12.23 8.62
N LEU A 148 25.70 -12.99 8.73
CA LEU A 148 25.74 -14.43 8.97
C LEU A 148 26.46 -15.16 7.84
N ARG A 149 26.06 -14.92 6.57
CA ARG A 149 26.70 -15.52 5.38
C ARG A 149 28.19 -15.22 5.31
N TYR A 150 28.59 -13.99 5.62
CA TYR A 150 29.99 -13.60 5.67
C TYR A 150 30.80 -14.37 6.72
N ALA A 151 30.17 -14.70 7.86
CA ALA A 151 30.82 -15.34 9.00
C ALA A 151 30.85 -16.88 8.90
N LEU A 152 30.08 -17.50 8.00
CA LEU A 152 30.00 -18.95 7.81
C LEU A 152 31.37 -19.66 7.68
N PRO A 153 32.39 -19.13 6.96
CA PRO A 153 33.68 -19.81 6.83
C PRO A 153 34.42 -19.99 8.17
N GLU A 154 34.22 -19.07 9.11
CA GLU A 154 34.84 -19.11 10.45
C GLU A 154 33.91 -19.75 11.49
N TYR A 155 32.59 -19.62 11.32
CA TYR A 155 31.55 -20.13 12.21
C TYR A 155 30.50 -20.94 11.44
N PRO A 156 30.81 -22.19 11.03
CA PRO A 156 29.91 -22.99 10.19
C PRO A 156 28.53 -23.26 10.82
N TYR A 157 28.47 -23.30 12.15
CA TYR A 157 27.21 -23.52 12.88
C TYR A 157 26.18 -22.39 12.72
N PHE A 158 26.57 -21.23 12.18
CA PHE A 158 25.64 -20.15 11.83
C PHE A 158 24.69 -20.50 10.68
N GLU A 159 24.97 -21.54 9.89
CA GLU A 159 24.06 -22.02 8.84
C GLU A 159 22.67 -22.31 9.42
N LYS A 160 22.61 -22.99 10.57
CA LYS A 160 21.34 -23.29 11.26
C LYS A 160 20.55 -22.02 11.65
N LEU A 161 21.26 -20.99 12.10
CA LEU A 161 20.63 -19.71 12.48
C LEU A 161 20.20 -18.90 11.25
N LEU A 162 20.96 -18.98 10.16
CA LEU A 162 20.62 -18.35 8.89
C LEU A 162 19.34 -18.97 8.31
N ASP A 163 19.28 -20.30 8.23
CA ASP A 163 18.10 -21.03 7.74
C ASP A 163 16.87 -20.70 8.58
N LEU A 164 17.03 -20.67 9.91
CA LEU A 164 15.95 -20.30 10.83
C LEU A 164 15.43 -18.89 10.55
N ILE A 165 16.31 -17.89 10.43
CA ILE A 165 15.91 -16.50 10.18
C ILE A 165 15.25 -16.35 8.80
N GLU A 166 15.79 -17.01 7.76
CA GLU A 166 15.21 -16.98 6.42
C GLU A 166 13.82 -17.63 6.38
N GLU A 167 13.63 -18.79 7.04
CA GLU A 167 12.32 -19.43 7.16
C GLU A 167 11.32 -18.57 7.93
N SER A 168 11.74 -17.91 9.01
CA SER A 168 10.92 -16.99 9.81
C SER A 168 10.47 -15.75 9.04
N ILE A 169 11.30 -15.21 8.14
CA ILE A 169 10.93 -14.07 7.28
C ILE A 169 9.78 -14.47 6.34
N ASP A 170 9.85 -15.68 5.77
CA ASP A 170 8.85 -16.20 4.85
C ASP A 170 7.60 -16.74 5.57
N ASN A 171 7.76 -17.26 6.79
CA ASN A 171 6.72 -17.92 7.58
C ASN A 171 6.73 -17.47 9.06
N PRO A 172 6.26 -16.25 9.38
CA PRO A 172 6.32 -15.69 10.73
C PRO A 172 5.50 -16.46 11.78
N GLU A 173 4.62 -17.38 11.38
CA GLU A 173 3.86 -18.24 12.29
C GLU A 173 4.66 -19.44 12.85
N LYS A 174 5.82 -19.75 12.27
CA LYS A 174 6.66 -20.90 12.69
C LYS A 174 7.66 -20.57 13.80
N ASP A 175 7.64 -19.35 14.32
CA ASP A 175 8.60 -18.82 15.27
C ASP A 175 8.48 -19.44 16.68
N GLU A 176 8.97 -20.67 16.85
CA GLU A 176 9.04 -21.34 18.15
C GLU A 176 10.34 -21.02 18.92
N GLU A 177 11.42 -20.62 18.26
CA GLU A 177 12.75 -20.50 18.90
C GLU A 177 13.13 -19.05 19.27
N PHE A 178 12.64 -18.06 18.52
CA PHE A 178 12.82 -16.63 18.77
C PHE A 178 11.59 -15.86 18.25
N ILE A 179 11.54 -14.54 18.43
CA ILE A 179 10.46 -13.70 17.88
C ILE A 179 11.06 -12.80 16.80
N LEU A 180 10.68 -13.02 15.53
CA LEU A 180 10.95 -12.07 14.46
C LEU A 180 9.77 -11.11 14.30
N LEU A 181 10.05 -9.81 14.28
CA LEU A 181 9.08 -8.76 14.02
C LEU A 181 9.57 -7.88 12.87
N ASP A 182 9.07 -8.14 11.67
CA ASP A 182 9.32 -7.27 10.53
C ASP A 182 8.29 -6.13 10.47
N LEU A 183 8.73 -4.91 10.79
CA LEU A 183 7.88 -3.72 10.74
C LEU A 183 7.41 -3.37 9.32
N SER A 184 8.02 -3.95 8.28
CA SER A 184 7.54 -3.82 6.89
C SER A 184 6.23 -4.55 6.62
N GLN A 185 5.86 -5.49 7.50
CA GLN A 185 4.59 -6.23 7.47
C GLN A 185 3.57 -5.61 8.44
N THR A 186 3.60 -4.28 8.56
CA THR A 186 2.57 -3.50 9.28
C THR A 186 1.82 -2.60 8.30
N SER A 187 0.55 -2.37 8.56
CA SER A 187 -0.33 -1.56 7.71
C SER A 187 0.09 -0.09 7.77
N SER A 188 0.52 0.46 6.64
CA SER A 188 0.79 1.90 6.52
C SER A 188 -0.48 2.70 6.74
N SER A 189 -1.64 2.19 6.29
CA SER A 189 -2.94 2.84 6.44
C SER A 189 -3.41 2.90 7.89
N LYS A 190 -3.23 1.83 8.67
CA LYS A 190 -3.48 1.82 10.12
C LYS A 190 -2.59 2.81 10.86
N ASN A 191 -1.30 2.75 10.58
CA ASN A 191 -0.31 3.65 11.19
C ASN A 191 -0.59 5.12 10.80
N PHE A 192 -1.03 5.37 9.57
CA PHE A 192 -1.43 6.70 9.09
C PHE A 192 -2.65 7.22 9.84
N GLU A 193 -3.69 6.40 10.01
CA GLU A 193 -4.91 6.77 10.73
C GLU A 193 -4.60 7.14 12.19
N LEU A 194 -3.87 6.28 12.90
CA LEU A 194 -3.45 6.51 14.28
C LEU A 194 -2.62 7.79 14.41
N LEU A 195 -1.67 7.98 13.50
CA LEU A 195 -0.80 9.14 13.50
C LEU A 195 -1.54 10.44 13.16
N LEU A 196 -2.45 10.41 12.19
CA LEU A 196 -3.27 11.55 11.82
C LEU A 196 -4.13 11.98 13.00
N LYS A 197 -4.78 11.02 13.68
CA LYS A 197 -5.58 11.28 14.88
C LYS A 197 -4.75 11.97 15.97
N GLU A 198 -3.58 11.43 16.31
CA GLU A 198 -2.72 12.02 17.34
C GLU A 198 -2.24 13.44 16.97
N ILE A 199 -1.89 13.66 15.70
CA ILE A 199 -1.47 14.99 15.22
C ILE A 199 -2.64 15.99 15.28
N LEU A 200 -3.85 15.59 14.91
CA LEU A 200 -5.03 16.47 14.98
C LEU A 200 -5.39 16.81 16.44
N LEU A 201 -5.31 15.85 17.36
CA LEU A 201 -5.47 16.10 18.79
C LEU A 201 -4.42 17.10 19.32
N ALA A 202 -3.17 16.98 18.85
CA ALA A 202 -2.11 17.92 19.19
C ALA A 202 -2.38 19.31 18.57
N CYS A 203 -2.86 19.39 17.32
CA CYS A 203 -3.29 20.66 16.72
C CYS A 203 -4.32 21.35 17.61
N ASP A 204 -5.43 20.68 17.97
CA ASP A 204 -6.47 21.26 18.82
C ASP A 204 -5.94 21.76 20.17
N LYS A 205 -4.99 21.04 20.75
CA LYS A 205 -4.33 21.42 22.02
C LYS A 205 -3.44 22.66 21.90
N TYR A 206 -2.82 22.90 20.75
CA TYR A 206 -1.77 23.91 20.57
C TYR A 206 -2.16 25.07 19.63
N GLU A 207 -3.34 25.03 19.01
CA GLU A 207 -3.80 25.96 17.96
C GLU A 207 -4.62 27.17 18.48
N SER A 208 -4.95 27.23 19.77
CA SER A 208 -5.96 28.13 20.38
C SER A 208 -5.84 29.64 20.14
N ASP A 209 -4.71 30.14 19.63
CA ASP A 209 -4.41 31.59 19.55
C ASP A 209 -4.34 32.11 18.10
N CYS A 210 -4.72 31.32 17.09
CA CYS A 210 -4.64 31.74 15.70
C CYS A 210 -5.73 32.77 15.34
N PRO A 211 -5.40 33.94 14.75
CA PRO A 211 -6.41 34.95 14.39
C PRO A 211 -7.50 34.47 13.43
N SER A 212 -7.19 33.51 12.55
CA SER A 212 -8.15 32.93 11.61
C SER A 212 -9.25 32.09 12.27
N LEU A 213 -9.13 31.79 13.57
CA LEU A 213 -10.17 31.10 14.34
C LEU A 213 -11.31 32.03 14.78
N HIS A 214 -11.08 33.35 14.69
CA HIS A 214 -12.00 34.36 15.21
C HIS A 214 -12.39 35.41 14.16
N ASP A 215 -11.72 35.41 13.00
CA ASP A 215 -11.95 36.34 11.90
C ASP A 215 -11.85 35.62 10.54
N ASP A 216 -13.01 35.42 9.90
CA ASP A 216 -13.14 34.73 8.61
C ASP A 216 -12.45 35.49 7.45
N MET A 217 -12.12 36.77 7.62
CA MET A 217 -11.37 37.55 6.63
C MET A 217 -9.88 37.17 6.62
N ILE A 218 -9.39 36.53 7.68
CA ILE A 218 -7.98 36.14 7.81
C ILE A 218 -7.80 34.71 7.31
N PHE A 219 -7.21 34.57 6.13
CA PHE A 219 -6.83 33.26 5.61
C PHE A 219 -5.54 32.75 6.28
N CYS A 220 -5.65 31.65 7.03
CA CYS A 220 -4.50 30.86 7.48
C CYS A 220 -4.45 29.53 6.72
N PRO A 221 -3.41 29.26 5.91
CA PRO A 221 -3.31 28.01 5.15
C PRO A 221 -3.20 26.78 6.05
N ILE A 222 -2.52 26.89 7.20
CA ILE A 222 -2.35 25.79 8.16
C ILE A 222 -3.72 25.37 8.70
N HIS A 223 -4.50 26.32 9.21
CA HIS A 223 -5.83 26.05 9.76
C HIS A 223 -6.79 25.57 8.67
N ALA A 224 -6.78 26.17 7.47
CA ALA A 224 -7.59 25.70 6.35
C ALA A 224 -7.31 24.23 6.00
N ASN A 225 -6.04 23.80 6.03
CA ASN A 225 -5.66 22.41 5.81
C ASN A 225 -6.07 21.49 6.98
N ILE A 226 -5.94 21.95 8.23
CA ILE A 226 -6.38 21.20 9.43
C ILE A 226 -7.91 20.98 9.38
N GLU A 227 -8.68 22.01 9.05
CA GLU A 227 -10.14 21.91 8.93
C GLU A 227 -10.57 20.94 7.82
N MET A 228 -9.83 20.86 6.71
CA MET A 228 -10.07 19.79 5.72
C MET A 228 -9.75 18.41 6.31
N LEU A 229 -8.61 18.27 6.99
CA LEU A 229 -8.18 17.00 7.59
C LEU A 229 -9.10 16.52 8.72
N LYS A 230 -9.86 17.41 9.38
CA LYS A 230 -10.86 17.05 10.39
C LYS A 230 -12.15 16.45 9.80
N LYS A 231 -12.42 16.64 8.51
CA LYS A 231 -13.62 16.09 7.85
C LYS A 231 -13.51 14.57 7.70
N GLU A 232 -14.54 13.85 8.12
CA GLU A 232 -14.54 12.38 8.13
C GLU A 232 -14.34 11.77 6.73
N HIS A 233 -15.02 12.27 5.69
CA HIS A 233 -14.83 11.79 4.32
C HIS A 233 -13.41 12.02 3.80
N ILE A 234 -12.77 13.14 4.15
CA ILE A 234 -11.39 13.43 3.77
C ILE A 234 -10.46 12.38 4.40
N GLN A 235 -10.63 12.10 5.70
CA GLN A 235 -9.85 11.08 6.40
C GLN A 235 -10.06 9.70 5.78
N LYS A 236 -11.32 9.29 5.54
CA LYS A 236 -11.64 8.01 4.88
C LYS A 236 -10.95 7.88 3.53
N GLN A 237 -10.96 8.94 2.72
CA GLN A 237 -10.29 8.92 1.41
C GLN A 237 -8.77 8.89 1.52
N LEU A 238 -8.18 9.63 2.46
CA LEU A 238 -6.74 9.54 2.73
C LEU A 238 -6.32 8.14 3.18
N ILE A 239 -7.09 7.52 4.08
CA ILE A 239 -6.85 6.15 4.53
C ILE A 239 -6.96 5.19 3.33
N SER A 240 -7.96 5.35 2.46
CA SER A 240 -8.12 4.55 1.23
C SER A 240 -6.93 4.72 0.26
N ILE A 241 -6.41 5.94 0.12
CA ILE A 241 -5.20 6.23 -0.67
C ILE A 241 -4.00 5.45 -0.12
N VAL A 242 -3.71 5.58 1.18
CA VAL A 242 -2.57 4.90 1.80
C VAL A 242 -2.76 3.39 1.77
N ARG A 243 -3.98 2.92 1.98
CA ARG A 243 -4.34 1.50 1.87
C ARG A 243 -4.10 0.98 0.46
N SER A 244 -4.39 1.76 -0.57
CA SER A 244 -4.09 1.34 -1.95
C SER A 244 -2.59 1.12 -2.17
N CYS A 245 -1.71 1.85 -1.48
CA CYS A 245 -0.28 1.57 -1.45
C CYS A 245 0.04 0.25 -0.71
N ASP A 246 -0.57 0.01 0.46
CA ASP A 246 -0.43 -1.26 1.18
C ASP A 246 -0.87 -2.46 0.32
N LEU A 247 -1.96 -2.32 -0.42
CA LEU A 247 -2.48 -3.37 -1.31
C LEU A 247 -1.62 -3.59 -2.57
N ASN A 248 -0.76 -2.63 -2.90
CA ASN A 248 0.32 -2.80 -3.89
C ASN A 248 1.63 -3.30 -3.24
N TYR A 249 1.58 -3.71 -1.97
CA TYR A 249 2.72 -4.11 -1.14
C TYR A 249 3.83 -3.06 -1.05
N GLN A 250 3.44 -1.79 -1.18
CA GLN A 250 4.33 -0.65 -1.04
C GLN A 250 4.30 -0.13 0.39
N HIS A 251 5.19 -0.66 1.24
CA HIS A 251 5.30 -0.23 2.64
C HIS A 251 5.78 1.23 2.78
N ILE A 252 5.00 2.05 3.48
CA ILE A 252 5.35 3.43 3.79
C ILE A 252 5.76 3.53 5.27
N THR A 253 7.06 3.76 5.49
CA THR A 253 7.62 3.86 6.84
C THR A 253 6.99 4.97 7.68
N LEU A 254 6.97 4.80 9.01
CA LEU A 254 6.43 5.82 9.93
C LEU A 254 7.00 7.22 9.68
N ARG A 255 8.31 7.34 9.46
CA ARG A 255 8.96 8.62 9.12
C ARG A 255 8.34 9.27 7.88
N LYS A 256 8.03 8.48 6.86
CA LYS A 256 7.41 8.98 5.63
C LYS A 256 5.95 9.38 5.86
N LEU A 257 5.20 8.65 6.69
CA LEU A 257 3.84 9.04 7.09
C LEU A 257 3.83 10.38 7.86
N PHE A 258 4.77 10.56 8.80
CA PHE A 258 5.00 11.86 9.45
C PHE A 258 5.28 12.97 8.45
N MET A 259 6.15 12.70 7.46
CA MET A 259 6.50 13.64 6.40
C MET A 259 5.28 13.99 5.53
N LEU A 260 4.44 13.01 5.23
CA LEU A 260 3.20 13.17 4.46
C LEU A 260 2.22 14.08 5.18
N ILE A 261 1.85 13.75 6.43
CA ILE A 261 0.90 14.54 7.23
C ILE A 261 1.44 15.95 7.51
N SER A 262 2.73 16.05 7.82
CA SER A 262 3.37 17.36 8.00
C SER A 262 3.33 18.20 6.72
N ASN A 263 3.51 17.61 5.54
CA ASN A 263 3.40 18.34 4.28
C ASN A 263 1.96 18.73 3.97
N MET A 264 0.97 17.86 4.25
CA MET A 264 -0.46 18.17 4.10
C MET A 264 -0.84 19.43 4.88
N ILE A 265 -0.38 19.55 6.13
CA ILE A 265 -0.72 20.67 7.02
C ILE A 265 0.09 21.93 6.70
N LEU A 266 1.41 21.79 6.59
CA LEU A 266 2.34 22.93 6.59
C LEU A 266 2.90 23.28 5.20
N GLY A 267 2.67 22.43 4.21
CA GLY A 267 3.27 22.53 2.87
C GLY A 267 2.76 23.72 2.08
N TYR A 268 3.65 24.32 1.28
CA TYR A 268 3.26 25.29 0.26
C TYR A 268 4.30 25.38 -0.88
N LYS A 269 3.88 25.85 -2.05
CA LYS A 269 4.70 25.88 -3.27
C LYS A 269 5.63 27.09 -3.31
N GLU A 270 6.80 27.02 -2.65
CA GLU A 270 7.80 28.10 -2.72
C GLU A 270 9.21 27.75 -2.18
N LYS A 271 10.10 28.72 -1.90
CA LYS A 271 11.50 28.48 -1.50
C LYS A 271 11.66 27.76 -0.14
N ARG A 272 10.80 28.04 0.85
CA ARG A 272 10.88 27.41 2.19
C ARG A 272 9.99 26.17 2.34
N ARG A 273 9.03 25.97 1.42
CA ARG A 273 8.11 24.82 1.25
C ARG A 273 7.25 24.39 2.42
N VAL A 274 7.51 24.89 3.62
CA VAL A 274 6.88 24.48 4.86
C VAL A 274 6.74 25.69 5.77
N PHE A 275 5.55 25.96 6.29
CA PHE A 275 5.33 26.91 7.37
C PHE A 275 5.69 26.29 8.73
N ASN A 276 6.20 27.10 9.65
CA ASN A 276 6.50 26.64 11.02
C ASN A 276 5.72 27.37 12.11
N SER A 277 4.76 28.22 11.71
CA SER A 277 3.89 29.00 12.59
C SER A 277 2.76 29.64 11.77
N CYS A 278 1.55 29.78 12.34
CA CYS A 278 0.41 30.42 11.68
C CYS A 278 0.68 31.86 11.26
N GLU A 279 1.43 32.63 12.06
CA GLU A 279 1.72 34.04 11.78
C GLU A 279 2.43 34.21 10.44
N LYS A 280 3.36 33.30 10.11
CA LYS A 280 4.08 33.32 8.83
C LYS A 280 3.20 32.89 7.65
N GLY A 281 2.29 31.94 7.87
CA GLY A 281 1.33 31.52 6.85
C GLY A 281 0.38 32.66 6.48
N ILE A 282 -0.16 33.33 7.50
CA ILE A 282 -1.05 34.50 7.33
C ILE A 282 -0.30 35.65 6.66
N GLU A 283 0.91 35.98 7.12
CA GLU A 283 1.71 37.05 6.53
C GLU A 283 2.01 36.78 5.05
N HIS A 284 2.31 35.54 4.69
CA HIS A 284 2.58 35.14 3.31
C HIS A 284 1.37 35.35 2.40
N PHE A 285 0.18 34.89 2.81
CA PHE A 285 -1.03 34.98 2.00
C PHE A 285 -1.84 36.27 2.15
N LYS A 286 -1.36 37.24 2.94
CA LYS A 286 -2.05 38.53 3.12
C LYS A 286 -2.24 39.31 1.81
N ASN A 287 -1.27 39.21 0.89
CA ASN A 287 -1.28 39.92 -0.40
C ASN A 287 -1.24 38.97 -1.61
N ILE A 288 -1.27 37.65 -1.39
CA ILE A 288 -1.21 36.64 -2.45
C ILE A 288 -2.61 36.09 -2.67
N HIS A 289 -3.16 36.31 -3.86
CA HIS A 289 -4.48 35.80 -4.24
C HIS A 289 -4.46 34.29 -4.51
N ASN A 290 -3.30 33.74 -4.85
CA ASN A 290 -3.14 32.34 -5.20
C ASN A 290 -3.10 31.42 -3.97
N LYS A 291 -4.26 31.21 -3.32
CA LYS A 291 -4.39 30.32 -2.16
C LYS A 291 -4.11 28.85 -2.49
N TYR A 292 -4.28 28.43 -3.74
CA TYR A 292 -4.07 27.03 -4.11
C TYR A 292 -2.63 26.56 -3.90
N ASP A 293 -1.63 27.46 -3.87
CA ASP A 293 -0.23 27.10 -3.64
C ASP A 293 0.04 26.45 -2.27
N ALA A 294 -0.86 26.63 -1.29
CA ALA A 294 -0.81 25.95 0.01
C ALA A 294 -1.96 24.94 0.22
N SER A 295 -2.66 24.59 -0.87
CA SER A 295 -3.80 23.69 -0.84
C SER A 295 -3.41 22.29 -0.38
N PHE A 296 -4.19 21.78 0.57
CA PHE A 296 -4.21 20.37 0.95
C PHE A 296 -4.17 19.45 -0.29
N TYR A 297 -4.98 19.73 -1.31
CA TYR A 297 -5.07 18.89 -2.52
C TYR A 297 -3.76 18.77 -3.30
N TYR A 298 -2.88 19.76 -3.27
CA TYR A 298 -1.54 19.64 -3.88
C TYR A 298 -0.52 19.05 -2.91
N ASN A 299 -0.63 19.40 -1.63
CA ASN A 299 0.29 18.95 -0.60
C ASN A 299 0.23 17.42 -0.39
N VAL A 300 -0.96 16.80 -0.47
CA VAL A 300 -1.12 15.34 -0.37
C VAL A 300 -0.22 14.61 -1.38
N PHE A 301 -0.19 15.08 -2.63
CA PHE A 301 0.56 14.45 -3.72
C PHE A 301 1.96 15.04 -3.93
N GLY A 302 2.39 15.95 -3.05
CA GLY A 302 3.71 16.58 -3.08
C GLY A 302 3.91 17.56 -4.25
N ASP A 303 2.84 18.06 -4.88
CA ASP A 303 2.94 18.99 -6.00
C ASP A 303 3.52 20.37 -5.61
N ASN A 304 3.49 20.67 -4.31
CA ASN A 304 4.19 21.81 -3.70
C ASN A 304 5.72 21.64 -3.63
N LEU A 305 6.22 20.42 -3.85
CA LEU A 305 7.65 20.06 -3.76
C LEU A 305 8.30 20.00 -5.16
N PRO A 306 9.64 19.96 -5.27
CA PRO A 306 10.31 19.70 -6.54
C PRO A 306 10.13 18.27 -6.99
N LYS A 307 10.29 18.06 -8.29
CA LYS A 307 10.32 16.73 -8.91
C LYS A 307 11.21 15.73 -8.16
N SER A 308 12.41 16.14 -7.73
CA SER A 308 13.34 15.26 -7.00
C SER A 308 12.86 14.77 -5.64
N LYS A 309 11.90 15.46 -5.01
CA LYS A 309 11.22 15.00 -3.78
C LYS A 309 9.92 14.27 -4.11
N GLN A 310 9.23 14.64 -5.19
CA GLN A 310 8.02 13.95 -5.66
C GLN A 310 8.31 12.53 -6.17
N GLU A 311 9.49 12.28 -6.73
CA GLU A 311 9.95 10.96 -7.17
C GLU A 311 10.42 10.06 -6.02
N LYS A 312 10.31 10.54 -4.78
CA LYS A 312 10.66 9.80 -3.58
C LYS A 312 9.43 9.50 -2.75
N SER A 313 9.53 8.40 -2.03
CA SER A 313 8.52 7.97 -1.10
C SER A 313 8.29 8.97 0.02
N PRO A 314 7.03 9.22 0.44
CA PRO A 314 5.79 8.53 0.04
C PRO A 314 5.09 9.14 -1.20
N PHE A 315 5.58 10.25 -1.74
CA PHE A 315 4.88 10.97 -2.80
C PHE A 315 4.88 10.20 -4.12
N LYS A 316 5.92 9.40 -4.39
CA LYS A 316 6.00 8.58 -5.59
C LYS A 316 4.80 7.63 -5.68
N GLU A 317 4.58 6.85 -4.62
CA GLU A 317 3.53 5.85 -4.49
C GLU A 317 2.14 6.49 -4.61
N LEU A 318 1.91 7.61 -3.91
CA LEU A 318 0.63 8.33 -3.98
C LEU A 318 0.33 8.89 -5.38
N ARG A 319 1.36 9.30 -6.14
CA ARG A 319 1.20 9.83 -7.50
C ARG A 319 0.94 8.74 -8.54
N GLU A 320 1.36 7.49 -8.29
CA GLU A 320 1.04 6.34 -9.14
C GLU A 320 -0.47 6.07 -9.19
N LEU A 321 -1.24 6.50 -8.18
CA LEU A 321 -2.70 6.47 -8.18
C LEU A 321 -3.34 7.47 -9.17
N ARG A 322 -2.57 8.45 -9.68
CA ARG A 322 -2.97 9.46 -10.68
C ARG A 322 -4.24 10.25 -10.35
N ILE A 323 -4.52 10.45 -9.06
CA ILE A 323 -5.70 11.19 -8.61
C ILE A 323 -5.66 12.65 -9.06
N GLY A 324 -6.72 13.08 -9.74
CA GLY A 324 -6.84 14.38 -10.41
C GLY A 324 -6.33 14.41 -11.86
N TYR A 325 -5.65 13.36 -12.31
CA TYR A 325 -5.23 13.19 -13.71
C TYR A 325 -6.12 12.19 -14.46
N GLU A 326 -6.61 11.16 -13.78
CA GLU A 326 -7.68 10.32 -14.30
C GLU A 326 -9.01 11.09 -14.26
N THR A 327 -9.77 10.99 -15.34
CA THR A 327 -11.04 11.70 -15.52
C THR A 327 -11.88 11.01 -16.60
N SER A 328 -13.12 11.46 -16.75
CA SER A 328 -13.96 11.17 -17.92
C SER A 328 -14.44 12.49 -18.53
N ASN A 329 -14.93 12.44 -19.77
CA ASN A 329 -15.51 13.63 -20.42
C ASN A 329 -16.63 14.22 -19.55
N TYR A 330 -17.45 13.38 -18.92
CA TYR A 330 -18.54 13.85 -18.06
C TYR A 330 -18.07 14.64 -16.84
N ILE A 331 -16.96 14.24 -16.22
CA ILE A 331 -16.42 14.96 -15.05
C ILE A 331 -15.85 16.31 -15.46
N ASP A 332 -15.10 16.32 -16.57
CA ASP A 332 -14.55 17.56 -17.11
C ASP A 332 -15.65 18.51 -17.57
N ASP A 333 -16.69 17.99 -18.21
CA ASP A 333 -17.85 18.77 -18.64
C ASP A 333 -18.60 19.34 -17.43
N PHE A 334 -18.78 18.56 -16.36
CA PHE A 334 -19.35 19.04 -15.12
C PHE A 334 -18.52 20.19 -14.52
N ILE A 335 -17.19 20.07 -14.45
CA ILE A 335 -16.32 21.12 -13.88
C ILE A 335 -16.33 22.38 -14.76
N LEU A 336 -16.26 22.23 -16.08
CA LEU A 336 -16.15 23.34 -17.02
C LEU A 336 -17.49 24.04 -17.21
N TYR A 337 -18.53 23.30 -17.57
CA TYR A 337 -19.81 23.87 -17.98
C TYR A 337 -20.84 23.94 -16.85
N GLY A 338 -20.68 23.09 -15.83
CA GLY A 338 -21.64 22.95 -14.75
C GLY A 338 -22.97 22.38 -15.19
N ASP A 339 -23.94 22.42 -14.28
CA ASP A 339 -25.32 22.08 -14.59
C ASP A 339 -26.12 23.36 -14.92
N ILE A 340 -26.52 23.49 -16.19
CA ILE A 340 -27.33 24.61 -16.68
C ILE A 340 -28.71 24.60 -16.00
N GLU A 341 -29.24 23.41 -15.69
CA GLU A 341 -30.55 23.22 -15.06
C GLU A 341 -30.48 23.41 -13.53
N ASN A 342 -29.34 23.09 -12.91
CA ASN A 342 -29.13 23.22 -11.46
C ASN A 342 -27.82 23.94 -11.09
N LYS A 343 -27.82 25.27 -11.20
CA LYS A 343 -26.66 26.11 -10.83
C LYS A 343 -26.27 25.99 -9.35
N GLU A 344 -27.23 25.72 -8.46
CA GLU A 344 -26.96 25.58 -7.02
C GLU A 344 -26.12 24.33 -6.73
N LEU A 345 -26.37 23.22 -7.43
CA LEU A 345 -25.56 22.01 -7.33
C LEU A 345 -24.10 22.28 -7.68
N TYR A 346 -23.85 22.97 -8.79
CA TYR A 346 -22.49 23.30 -9.23
C TYR A 346 -21.72 24.10 -8.17
N HIS A 347 -22.35 25.14 -7.62
CA HIS A 347 -21.72 25.94 -6.56
C HIS A 347 -21.51 25.13 -5.28
N LYS A 348 -22.49 24.32 -4.88
CA LYS A 348 -22.39 23.48 -3.67
C LYS A 348 -21.24 22.46 -3.76
N GLU A 349 -21.07 21.81 -4.90
CA GLU A 349 -20.14 20.69 -5.05
C GLU A 349 -18.70 21.12 -5.39
N LEU A 350 -18.49 22.34 -5.89
CA LEU A 350 -17.16 22.85 -6.21
C LEU A 350 -16.62 23.89 -5.21
N ASP A 351 -17.47 24.48 -4.35
CA ASP A 351 -17.03 25.51 -3.41
C ASP A 351 -15.81 25.07 -2.58
N ASN A 352 -14.77 25.87 -2.65
CA ASN A 352 -13.45 25.49 -2.18
C ASN A 352 -12.62 26.73 -1.84
N ILE A 353 -12.26 26.85 -0.57
CA ILE A 353 -11.48 27.98 -0.02
C ILE A 353 -10.12 28.20 -0.70
N PHE A 354 -9.54 27.15 -1.30
CA PHE A 354 -8.27 27.22 -2.01
C PHE A 354 -8.42 27.60 -3.48
N CYS A 355 -9.62 27.51 -4.05
CA CYS A 355 -9.88 27.86 -5.44
C CYS A 355 -10.26 29.34 -5.57
N ASP A 356 -9.56 30.07 -6.43
CA ASP A 356 -10.00 31.40 -6.87
C ASP A 356 -10.92 31.24 -8.09
N PHE A 357 -12.23 31.22 -7.82
CA PHE A 357 -13.24 31.04 -8.85
C PHE A 357 -13.27 32.18 -9.88
N GLU A 358 -12.93 33.41 -9.50
CA GLU A 358 -12.87 34.50 -10.48
C GLU A 358 -11.74 34.27 -11.49
N THR A 359 -10.58 33.85 -11.02
CA THR A 359 -9.46 33.49 -11.88
C THR A 359 -9.77 32.24 -12.71
N PHE A 360 -10.39 31.22 -12.10
CA PHE A 360 -10.80 30.02 -12.82
C PHE A 360 -11.79 30.31 -13.95
N PHE A 361 -12.82 31.12 -13.73
CA PHE A 361 -13.79 31.45 -14.77
C PHE A 361 -13.16 32.20 -15.94
N LYS A 362 -12.22 33.12 -15.68
CA LYS A 362 -11.44 33.79 -16.74
C LYS A 362 -10.57 32.81 -17.54
N GLN A 363 -9.90 31.87 -16.86
CA GLN A 363 -9.11 30.82 -17.51
C GLN A 363 -9.99 29.89 -18.35
N ARG A 364 -11.17 29.55 -17.83
CA ARG A 364 -12.17 28.74 -18.52
C ARG A 364 -12.65 29.41 -19.80
N GLU A 365 -13.04 30.69 -19.75
CA GLU A 365 -13.49 31.44 -20.93
C GLU A 365 -12.40 31.44 -22.02
N ASN A 366 -11.15 31.74 -21.63
CA ASN A 366 -10.02 31.68 -22.57
C ASN A 366 -9.82 30.27 -23.16
N TYR A 367 -9.99 29.21 -22.36
CA TYR A 367 -9.90 27.84 -22.84
C TYR A 367 -11.01 27.52 -23.85
N LEU A 368 -12.25 27.95 -23.60
CA LEU A 368 -13.39 27.69 -24.48
C LEU A 368 -13.31 28.48 -25.79
N GLU A 369 -12.76 29.69 -25.76
CA GLU A 369 -12.60 30.54 -26.95
C GLU A 369 -11.37 30.17 -27.78
N ASN A 370 -10.24 29.91 -27.13
CA ASN A 370 -8.93 29.80 -27.79
C ASN A 370 -8.30 28.39 -27.71
N GLY A 371 -8.92 27.44 -27.01
CA GLY A 371 -8.42 26.06 -26.86
C GLY A 371 -7.17 25.91 -25.97
N GLU A 372 -6.78 26.95 -25.22
CA GLU A 372 -5.53 26.97 -24.46
C GLU A 372 -5.59 26.20 -23.12
N MET A 373 -5.58 24.87 -23.19
CA MET A 373 -5.67 23.96 -22.03
C MET A 373 -4.63 24.25 -20.93
N LYS A 374 -3.44 24.77 -21.28
CA LYS A 374 -2.38 25.05 -20.30
C LYS A 374 -2.81 26.01 -19.19
N THR A 375 -3.76 26.91 -19.48
CA THR A 375 -4.19 27.94 -18.55
C THR A 375 -5.18 27.43 -17.49
N VAL A 376 -5.99 26.42 -17.82
CA VAL A 376 -7.02 25.85 -16.94
C VAL A 376 -6.61 24.53 -16.27
N LYS A 377 -5.55 23.89 -16.79
CA LYS A 377 -5.12 22.54 -16.36
C LYS A 377 -4.91 22.40 -14.85
N ASP A 378 -4.22 23.36 -14.22
CA ASP A 378 -3.91 23.27 -12.79
C ASP A 378 -5.20 23.36 -11.96
N SER A 379 -6.11 24.25 -12.35
CA SER A 379 -7.45 24.39 -11.75
C SER A 379 -8.29 23.12 -11.92
N LEU A 380 -8.26 22.47 -13.10
CA LEU A 380 -8.93 21.19 -13.33
C LEU A 380 -8.39 20.09 -12.40
N VAL A 381 -7.07 19.98 -12.25
CA VAL A 381 -6.47 18.98 -11.35
C VAL A 381 -6.91 19.22 -9.91
N LEU A 382 -6.94 20.48 -9.45
CA LEU A 382 -7.40 20.84 -8.11
C LEU A 382 -8.87 20.49 -7.90
N LEU A 383 -9.74 20.85 -8.84
CA LEU A 383 -11.19 20.60 -8.73
C LEU A 383 -11.51 19.11 -8.84
N ARG A 384 -10.85 18.34 -9.71
CA ARG A 384 -10.98 16.88 -9.75
C ARG A 384 -10.56 16.22 -8.43
N ARG A 385 -9.48 16.69 -7.81
CA ARG A 385 -9.09 16.22 -6.47
C ARG A 385 -10.12 16.59 -5.41
N HIS A 386 -10.64 17.82 -5.46
CA HIS A 386 -11.73 18.24 -4.58
C HIS A 386 -12.93 17.29 -4.68
N LEU A 387 -13.37 16.97 -5.91
CA LEU A 387 -14.43 15.99 -6.16
C LEU A 387 -14.09 14.60 -5.63
N PHE A 388 -12.88 14.09 -5.90
CA PHE A 388 -12.43 12.77 -5.42
C PHE A 388 -12.52 12.66 -3.88
N PHE A 389 -12.11 13.72 -3.18
CA PHE A 389 -12.07 13.75 -1.73
C PHE A 389 -13.45 13.94 -1.08
N ASN A 390 -14.45 14.50 -1.79
CA ASN A 390 -15.82 14.68 -1.31
C ASN A 390 -16.72 13.42 -1.46
N TYR A 391 -16.12 12.23 -1.34
CA TYR A 391 -16.67 10.91 -1.66
C TYR A 391 -18.04 10.53 -1.07
N GLU A 392 -18.51 11.21 -0.03
CA GLU A 392 -19.85 10.95 0.54
C GLU A 392 -21.00 11.25 -0.42
N HIS A 393 -20.72 11.90 -1.56
CA HIS A 393 -21.72 12.25 -2.55
C HIS A 393 -21.42 11.59 -3.89
N GLU A 394 -22.21 10.57 -4.25
CA GLU A 394 -22.44 10.30 -5.67
C GLU A 394 -23.07 11.55 -6.28
N ILE A 395 -22.32 12.24 -7.15
CA ILE A 395 -22.85 13.43 -7.80
C ILE A 395 -23.68 12.97 -8.99
N LYS A 396 -25.00 13.11 -8.86
CA LYS A 396 -25.94 12.85 -9.94
C LYS A 396 -26.08 14.10 -10.79
N TRP A 397 -25.64 14.02 -12.04
CA TRP A 397 -25.69 15.11 -13.01
C TRP A 397 -26.42 14.62 -14.26
N GLY A 398 -27.69 15.03 -14.41
CA GLY A 398 -28.58 14.48 -15.42
C GLY A 398 -28.73 12.96 -15.28
N ALA A 399 -28.37 12.22 -16.33
CA ALA A 399 -28.37 10.75 -16.35
C ALA A 399 -27.01 10.14 -15.97
N VAL A 400 -26.02 10.96 -15.62
CA VAL A 400 -24.65 10.53 -15.29
C VAL A 400 -24.45 10.55 -13.79
N THR A 401 -23.71 9.57 -13.29
CA THR A 401 -23.24 9.53 -11.89
C THR A 401 -21.73 9.68 -11.90
N ILE A 402 -21.22 10.65 -11.14
CA ILE A 402 -19.79 10.85 -10.93
C ILE A 402 -19.43 10.21 -9.59
N GLU A 403 -18.49 9.27 -9.62
CA GLU A 403 -17.98 8.57 -8.44
C GLU A 403 -16.46 8.78 -8.29
N ALA A 404 -15.93 8.71 -7.06
CA ALA A 404 -14.49 8.86 -6.85
C ALA A 404 -13.65 7.77 -7.55
N LYS A 405 -14.22 6.59 -7.81
CA LYS A 405 -13.53 5.51 -8.54
C LYS A 405 -13.17 5.90 -9.97
N ASP A 406 -13.86 6.89 -10.55
CA ASP A 406 -13.57 7.40 -11.90
C ASP A 406 -12.42 8.40 -11.94
N LEU A 407 -11.97 8.86 -10.77
CA LEU A 407 -10.93 9.87 -10.58
C LEU A 407 -9.59 9.27 -10.09
N ILE A 408 -9.46 7.94 -10.12
CA ILE A 408 -8.27 7.19 -9.68
C ILE A 408 -7.88 6.12 -10.71
N ALA A 409 -6.59 5.81 -10.81
CA ALA A 409 -6.06 4.81 -11.74
C ALA A 409 -6.54 3.39 -11.44
N TYR A 410 -6.81 3.05 -10.18
CA TYR A 410 -7.24 1.72 -9.75
C TYR A 410 -8.74 1.72 -9.48
N LYS A 411 -9.53 1.56 -10.55
CA LYS A 411 -10.99 1.68 -10.47
C LYS A 411 -11.59 0.60 -9.57
N HIS A 412 -10.97 -0.57 -9.50
CA HIS A 412 -11.44 -1.71 -8.71
C HIS A 412 -10.80 -1.80 -7.32
N ALA A 413 -10.09 -0.78 -6.84
CA ALA A 413 -9.46 -0.81 -5.51
C ALA A 413 -10.46 -1.05 -4.37
N HIS A 414 -11.60 -0.35 -4.40
CA HIS A 414 -12.69 -0.57 -3.44
C HIS A 414 -13.23 -2.00 -3.52
N LYS A 415 -13.44 -2.52 -4.74
CA LYS A 415 -13.90 -3.90 -4.97
C LYS A 415 -12.90 -4.93 -4.42
N PHE A 416 -11.59 -4.70 -4.59
CA PHE A 416 -10.57 -5.58 -4.06
C PHE A 416 -10.63 -5.62 -2.52
N TYR A 417 -10.74 -4.46 -1.88
CA TYR A 417 -10.83 -4.40 -0.42
C TYR A 417 -12.16 -4.99 0.10
N ASP A 418 -13.30 -4.52 -0.40
CA ASP A 418 -14.62 -4.83 0.16
C ASP A 418 -15.12 -6.22 -0.23
N SER A 419 -14.77 -6.72 -1.43
CA SER A 419 -15.28 -8.00 -1.94
C SER A 419 -14.29 -9.15 -1.85
N VAL A 420 -13.00 -8.88 -1.57
CA VAL A 420 -11.98 -9.93 -1.40
C VAL A 420 -11.40 -9.89 0.01
N ILE A 421 -10.74 -8.79 0.38
CA ILE A 421 -9.94 -8.73 1.62
C ILE A 421 -10.83 -8.76 2.86
N SER A 422 -11.85 -7.90 2.93
CA SER A 422 -12.75 -7.80 4.07
C SER A 422 -13.50 -9.12 4.36
N PRO A 423 -14.08 -9.82 3.35
CA PRO A 423 -14.65 -11.15 3.53
C PRO A 423 -13.64 -12.18 4.02
N LEU A 424 -12.46 -12.28 3.40
CA LEU A 424 -11.43 -13.23 3.81
C LEU A 424 -10.98 -13.00 5.26
N ARG A 425 -10.74 -11.74 5.64
CA ARG A 425 -10.35 -11.36 6.99
C ARG A 425 -11.43 -11.72 8.02
N SER A 426 -12.69 -11.61 7.63
CA SER A 426 -13.83 -11.97 8.48
C SER A 426 -14.17 -13.47 8.45
N GLY A 427 -13.36 -14.31 7.78
CA GLY A 427 -13.66 -15.75 7.60
C GLY A 427 -14.88 -16.04 6.72
N HIS A 428 -15.39 -15.04 5.99
CA HIS A 428 -16.53 -15.17 5.10
C HIS A 428 -16.09 -15.64 3.71
N LYS A 429 -17.02 -16.29 2.99
CA LYS A 429 -16.77 -16.72 1.61
C LYS A 429 -16.83 -15.52 0.66
N ILE A 430 -15.87 -15.45 -0.23
CA ILE A 430 -15.88 -14.52 -1.38
C ILE A 430 -17.01 -14.90 -2.34
N SER A 431 -17.62 -13.89 -2.97
CA SER A 431 -18.63 -14.10 -4.01
C SER A 431 -18.07 -14.87 -5.20
N ASN A 432 -18.85 -15.82 -5.73
CA ASN A 432 -18.53 -16.53 -6.97
C ASN A 432 -18.33 -15.60 -8.17
N SER A 433 -18.90 -14.39 -8.16
CA SER A 433 -18.69 -13.40 -9.23
C SER A 433 -17.22 -12.98 -9.33
N ILE A 434 -16.53 -12.79 -8.20
CA ILE A 434 -15.12 -12.39 -8.19
C ILE A 434 -14.25 -13.48 -8.81
N TYR A 435 -14.46 -14.74 -8.42
CA TYR A 435 -13.73 -15.87 -9.01
C TYR A 435 -13.98 -15.97 -10.52
N LYS A 436 -15.22 -15.80 -10.98
CA LYS A 436 -15.55 -15.82 -12.41
C LYS A 436 -14.81 -14.72 -13.18
N GLU A 437 -14.75 -13.51 -12.65
CA GLU A 437 -14.06 -12.38 -13.27
C GLU A 437 -12.53 -12.61 -13.32
N LEU A 438 -11.93 -13.07 -12.21
CA LEU A 438 -10.50 -13.39 -12.17
C LEU A 438 -10.14 -14.51 -13.15
N VAL A 439 -10.93 -15.59 -13.18
CA VAL A 439 -10.76 -16.70 -14.12
C VAL A 439 -10.96 -16.25 -15.56
N LEU A 440 -11.94 -15.38 -15.83
CA LEU A 440 -12.13 -14.79 -17.17
C LEU A 440 -10.92 -13.95 -17.58
N GLY A 441 -10.37 -13.12 -16.68
CA GLY A 441 -9.16 -12.36 -16.90
C GLY A 441 -7.96 -13.27 -17.24
N LEU A 442 -7.73 -14.30 -16.42
CA LEU A 442 -6.68 -15.30 -16.64
C LEU A 442 -6.85 -16.02 -17.97
N ASN A 443 -8.05 -16.51 -18.29
CA ASN A 443 -8.30 -17.21 -19.55
C ASN A 443 -8.04 -16.33 -20.77
N ARG A 444 -8.43 -15.05 -20.74
CA ARG A 444 -8.16 -14.11 -21.84
C ARG A 444 -6.65 -13.89 -22.06
N VAL A 445 -5.85 -13.92 -21.00
CA VAL A 445 -4.39 -13.90 -21.11
C VAL A 445 -3.86 -15.26 -21.60
N PHE A 446 -4.33 -16.36 -21.02
CA PHE A 446 -3.85 -17.71 -21.32
C PHE A 446 -4.09 -18.10 -22.78
N LEU A 447 -5.25 -17.74 -23.34
CA LEU A 447 -5.62 -18.07 -24.71
C LEU A 447 -5.22 -16.98 -25.71
N GLY A 448 -5.02 -15.74 -25.26
CA GLY A 448 -4.76 -14.59 -26.13
C GLY A 448 -5.97 -14.12 -26.94
N GLU A 449 -7.17 -14.57 -26.58
CA GLU A 449 -8.43 -14.33 -27.32
C GLU A 449 -9.57 -13.87 -26.40
N LEU A 450 -10.55 -13.16 -26.97
CA LEU A 450 -11.73 -12.69 -26.23
C LEU A 450 -12.74 -13.83 -26.04
N LEU A 451 -12.86 -14.30 -24.80
CA LEU A 451 -13.93 -15.22 -24.38
C LEU A 451 -15.19 -14.45 -23.96
N SER A 452 -16.36 -15.04 -24.23
CA SER A 452 -17.66 -14.49 -23.80
C SER A 452 -17.79 -14.52 -22.28
N LYS A 453 -18.51 -13.53 -21.70
CA LYS A 453 -18.70 -13.40 -20.25
C LYS A 453 -19.56 -14.54 -19.67
N ASP A 454 -20.42 -15.14 -20.48
CA ASP A 454 -21.45 -16.08 -20.02
C ASP A 454 -20.97 -17.55 -19.91
N GLY A 455 -19.81 -17.89 -20.48
CA GLY A 455 -19.33 -19.28 -20.61
C GLY A 455 -18.25 -19.74 -19.61
N ASN A 456 -17.63 -18.83 -18.86
CA ASN A 456 -16.40 -19.17 -18.14
C ASN A 456 -16.64 -19.64 -16.70
N THR A 457 -16.88 -20.94 -16.55
CA THR A 457 -16.89 -21.61 -15.24
C THR A 457 -15.62 -22.43 -14.95
N ARG A 458 -14.60 -22.26 -15.79
CA ARG A 458 -13.41 -23.08 -15.82
C ARG A 458 -12.20 -22.23 -16.18
N LEU A 459 -11.06 -22.55 -15.58
CA LEU A 459 -9.75 -22.07 -16.00
C LEU A 459 -9.23 -23.03 -17.07
N PHE A 460 -8.95 -22.53 -18.27
CA PHE A 460 -8.50 -23.33 -19.41
C PHE A 460 -6.98 -23.25 -19.55
N VAL A 461 -6.31 -24.38 -19.42
CA VAL A 461 -4.85 -24.47 -19.53
C VAL A 461 -4.49 -24.97 -20.92
N ALA A 462 -4.01 -24.08 -21.79
CA ALA A 462 -3.65 -24.42 -23.17
C ALA A 462 -2.15 -24.36 -23.44
N THR A 463 -1.62 -25.26 -24.29
CA THR A 463 -0.19 -25.36 -24.64
C THR A 463 0.33 -24.18 -25.45
N SER A 464 -0.54 -23.50 -26.21
CA SER A 464 -0.13 -22.41 -27.11
C SER A 464 0.50 -21.26 -26.29
N LEU A 465 1.77 -20.98 -26.58
CA LEU A 465 2.40 -19.72 -26.21
C LEU A 465 1.78 -18.63 -27.08
N THR A 466 1.41 -17.51 -26.47
CA THR A 466 0.87 -16.35 -27.20
C THR A 466 1.91 -15.91 -28.25
N GLY A 467 1.64 -16.16 -29.54
CA GLY A 467 2.57 -15.83 -30.62
C GLY A 467 2.50 -16.70 -31.89
N THR A 468 1.81 -17.84 -31.88
CA THR A 468 1.64 -18.62 -33.12
C THR A 468 0.46 -18.07 -33.93
N HIS A 469 0.75 -17.40 -35.04
CA HIS A 469 -0.21 -16.97 -36.09
C HIS A 469 -0.95 -18.13 -36.80
N SER A 470 -1.00 -19.33 -36.23
CA SER A 470 -1.70 -20.46 -36.81
C SER A 470 -3.21 -20.31 -36.60
N LYS A 471 -3.99 -20.41 -37.68
CA LYS A 471 -5.46 -20.58 -37.66
C LYS A 471 -5.94 -21.89 -36.98
N LEU A 472 -5.03 -22.62 -36.35
CA LEU A 472 -5.28 -23.89 -35.68
C LEU A 472 -5.40 -23.61 -34.18
N SER A 473 -6.56 -23.99 -33.65
CA SER A 473 -7.04 -23.88 -32.28
C SER A 473 -5.99 -24.29 -31.23
N SER A 474 -5.93 -23.53 -30.14
CA SER A 474 -5.13 -23.84 -28.95
C SER A 474 -5.55 -25.19 -28.35
N GLU A 475 -4.62 -26.15 -28.24
CA GLU A 475 -4.86 -27.41 -27.53
C GLU A 475 -4.98 -27.14 -26.03
N ILE A 476 -6.12 -27.50 -25.45
CA ILE A 476 -6.36 -27.43 -24.02
C ILE A 476 -5.83 -28.70 -23.39
N ILE A 477 -4.81 -28.56 -22.54
CA ILE A 477 -4.20 -29.66 -21.79
C ILE A 477 -5.16 -30.14 -20.71
N GLU A 478 -5.78 -29.18 -20.01
CA GLU A 478 -6.69 -29.42 -18.90
C GLU A 478 -7.66 -28.25 -18.68
N ASP A 479 -8.82 -28.52 -18.07
CA ASP A 479 -9.74 -27.51 -17.56
C ASP A 479 -9.98 -27.66 -16.05
N ILE A 480 -9.76 -26.59 -15.29
CA ILE A 480 -9.93 -26.58 -13.83
C ILE A 480 -11.23 -25.86 -13.50
N GLY A 481 -12.22 -26.58 -12.96
CA GLY A 481 -13.44 -25.96 -12.47
C GLY A 481 -13.17 -25.09 -11.24
N PHE A 482 -13.56 -23.81 -11.25
CA PHE A 482 -13.18 -22.89 -10.16
C PHE A 482 -13.89 -23.17 -8.82
N ASN A 483 -14.96 -24.00 -8.79
CA ASN A 483 -15.74 -24.26 -7.58
C ASN A 483 -16.43 -25.65 -7.57
N LYS A 484 -15.67 -26.74 -7.62
CA LYS A 484 -16.20 -28.11 -7.47
C LYS A 484 -15.88 -28.65 -6.07
N ARG A 485 -16.84 -28.55 -5.15
CA ARG A 485 -16.75 -29.00 -3.74
C ARG A 485 -16.35 -30.48 -3.53
N GLY A 486 -16.35 -31.30 -4.57
CA GLY A 486 -16.05 -32.74 -4.49
C GLY A 486 -14.79 -33.20 -5.22
N SER A 487 -14.05 -32.32 -5.93
CA SER A 487 -12.95 -32.74 -6.81
C SER A 487 -11.55 -32.40 -6.32
N ASN A 488 -11.37 -31.84 -5.11
CA ASN A 488 -10.07 -31.37 -4.61
C ASN A 488 -9.30 -30.49 -5.62
N GLN A 489 -10.04 -29.72 -6.42
CA GLN A 489 -9.54 -28.87 -7.50
C GLN A 489 -10.28 -27.53 -7.47
N GLY A 490 -9.57 -26.43 -7.73
CA GLY A 490 -10.19 -25.11 -7.77
C GLY A 490 -9.21 -23.96 -7.83
N VAL A 491 -9.79 -22.76 -7.91
CA VAL A 491 -9.07 -21.50 -7.71
C VAL A 491 -9.41 -21.00 -6.33
N GLU A 492 -8.40 -20.80 -5.49
CA GLU A 492 -8.55 -20.39 -4.10
C GLU A 492 -7.84 -19.05 -3.89
N LEU A 493 -8.45 -18.17 -3.08
CA LEU A 493 -7.81 -16.95 -2.61
C LEU A 493 -7.47 -17.13 -1.14
N GLU A 494 -6.20 -16.99 -0.81
CA GLU A 494 -5.66 -17.10 0.54
C GLU A 494 -5.18 -15.73 1.00
N LEU A 495 -5.53 -15.38 2.25
CA LEU A 495 -5.09 -14.14 2.88
C LEU A 495 -3.96 -14.46 3.85
N LEU A 496 -2.78 -13.90 3.58
CA LEU A 496 -1.62 -13.94 4.47
C LEU A 496 -1.62 -12.67 5.31
N ASN A 497 -1.65 -12.80 6.64
CA ASN A 497 -1.64 -11.66 7.57
C ASN A 497 -0.21 -11.22 7.89
N GLY A 498 -0.06 -9.97 8.31
CA GLY A 498 1.18 -9.45 8.90
C GLY A 498 1.15 -9.46 10.43
N PHE A 499 1.97 -8.60 11.04
CA PHE A 499 2.05 -8.48 12.51
C PHE A 499 0.93 -7.65 13.13
N ASP A 500 0.25 -6.82 12.32
CA ASP A 500 -0.98 -6.17 12.73
C ASP A 500 -2.20 -6.75 12.02
N ASP A 501 -3.38 -6.36 12.51
CA ASP A 501 -4.65 -6.92 12.06
C ASP A 501 -5.13 -6.34 10.70
N GLU A 502 -4.31 -5.49 10.06
CA GLU A 502 -4.66 -4.79 8.84
C GLU A 502 -3.76 -5.09 7.64
N TYR A 503 -2.48 -5.36 7.85
CA TYR A 503 -1.57 -5.77 6.79
C TYR A 503 -2.00 -7.13 6.25
N CYS A 504 -2.06 -7.24 4.92
CA CYS A 504 -2.34 -8.51 4.29
C CYS A 504 -1.75 -8.61 2.89
N LYS A 505 -1.41 -9.84 2.49
CA LYS A 505 -1.20 -10.23 1.09
C LYS A 505 -2.24 -11.23 0.65
N ILE A 506 -2.60 -11.20 -0.63
CA ILE A 506 -3.51 -12.16 -1.23
C ILE A 506 -2.73 -13.07 -2.20
N MET A 507 -2.88 -14.37 -2.01
CA MET A 507 -2.37 -15.39 -2.92
C MET A 507 -3.53 -16.03 -3.68
N LEU A 508 -3.43 -16.04 -5.01
CA LEU A 508 -4.32 -16.80 -5.88
C LEU A 508 -3.68 -18.17 -6.15
N ASN A 509 -4.23 -19.20 -5.53
CA ASN A 509 -3.73 -20.56 -5.58
C ASN A 509 -4.55 -21.40 -6.56
N ILE A 510 -3.87 -22.22 -7.35
CA ILE A 510 -4.50 -23.29 -8.13
C ILE A 510 -4.32 -24.58 -7.36
N ARG A 511 -5.44 -25.15 -6.91
CA ARG A 511 -5.46 -26.47 -6.29
C ARG A 511 -5.78 -27.52 -7.34
N TYR A 512 -5.03 -28.61 -7.35
CA TYR A 512 -5.34 -29.79 -8.16
C TYR A 512 -5.00 -31.07 -7.39
N SER A 513 -5.91 -32.05 -7.39
CA SER A 513 -5.76 -33.33 -6.68
C SER A 513 -5.39 -33.20 -5.19
N GLY A 514 -5.80 -32.10 -4.54
CA GLY A 514 -5.55 -31.84 -3.12
C GLY A 514 -4.32 -30.97 -2.84
N GLU A 515 -3.45 -30.76 -3.82
CA GLU A 515 -2.21 -29.99 -3.67
C GLU A 515 -2.32 -28.62 -4.34
N ILE A 516 -1.60 -27.62 -3.81
CA ILE A 516 -1.44 -26.32 -4.48
C ILE A 516 -0.35 -26.50 -5.53
N ILE A 517 -0.71 -26.43 -6.81
CA ILE A 517 0.20 -26.68 -7.93
C ILE A 517 0.88 -25.41 -8.45
N SER A 518 0.29 -24.25 -8.16
CA SER A 518 0.82 -22.94 -8.54
C SER A 518 0.15 -21.84 -7.72
N SER A 519 0.89 -20.75 -7.48
CA SER A 519 0.43 -19.58 -6.73
C SER A 519 0.81 -18.29 -7.45
N LEU A 520 -0.13 -17.35 -7.52
CA LEU A 520 0.09 -16.01 -8.06
C LEU A 520 -0.17 -14.99 -6.97
N GLU A 521 0.84 -14.18 -6.65
CA GLU A 521 0.66 -13.04 -5.78
C GLU A 521 -0.28 -12.01 -6.42
N LEU A 522 -1.37 -11.68 -5.73
CA LEU A 522 -2.45 -10.84 -6.20
C LEU A 522 -2.42 -9.48 -5.48
N ASP A 523 -1.43 -8.65 -5.83
CA ASP A 523 -1.43 -7.22 -5.47
C ASP A 523 -2.59 -6.46 -6.15
N LEU A 524 -2.85 -5.22 -5.72
CA LEU A 524 -3.91 -4.39 -6.29
C LEU A 524 -3.70 -4.11 -7.78
N HIS A 525 -2.46 -3.97 -8.24
CA HIS A 525 -2.17 -3.84 -9.67
C HIS A 525 -2.59 -5.07 -10.49
N MET A 526 -2.25 -6.27 -10.02
CA MET A 526 -2.57 -7.54 -10.66
C MET A 526 -4.09 -7.76 -10.63
N PHE A 527 -4.74 -7.42 -9.53
CA PHE A 527 -6.20 -7.46 -9.45
C PHE A 527 -6.84 -6.50 -10.46
N GLU A 528 -6.41 -5.23 -10.51
CA GLU A 528 -6.89 -4.23 -11.47
C GLU A 528 -6.65 -4.69 -12.93
N PHE A 529 -5.48 -5.26 -13.21
CA PHE A 529 -5.12 -5.81 -14.52
C PHE A 529 -6.09 -6.94 -14.94
N LEU A 530 -6.30 -7.94 -14.10
CA LEU A 530 -7.19 -9.06 -14.40
C LEU A 530 -8.66 -8.62 -14.53
N GLN A 531 -9.12 -7.70 -13.68
CA GLN A 531 -10.48 -7.15 -13.75
C GLN A 531 -10.71 -6.37 -15.05
N ARG A 532 -9.78 -5.49 -15.44
CA ARG A 532 -9.88 -4.74 -16.69
C ARG A 532 -9.83 -5.63 -17.93
N ILE A 533 -9.02 -6.68 -17.91
CA ILE A 533 -9.00 -7.68 -18.98
C ILE A 533 -10.33 -8.42 -19.02
N SER A 534 -10.92 -8.77 -17.88
CA SER A 534 -12.27 -9.33 -17.78
C SER A 534 -13.35 -8.37 -18.32
N ASP A 535 -13.16 -7.07 -18.19
CA ASP A 535 -14.05 -6.06 -18.79
C ASP A 535 -13.91 -5.90 -20.31
N GLY A 536 -12.85 -6.43 -20.90
CA GLY A 536 -12.62 -6.45 -22.35
C GLY A 536 -11.47 -5.57 -22.83
N ILE A 537 -10.69 -4.98 -21.91
CA ILE A 537 -9.48 -4.27 -22.28
C ILE A 537 -8.42 -5.27 -22.74
N LEU A 538 -7.75 -4.99 -23.85
CA LEU A 538 -6.71 -5.88 -24.37
C LEU A 538 -5.50 -5.90 -23.42
N PRO A 539 -4.92 -7.07 -23.11
CA PRO A 539 -3.74 -7.18 -22.24
C PRO A 539 -2.55 -6.32 -22.68
N THR A 540 -2.39 -6.11 -23.99
CA THR A 540 -1.35 -5.28 -24.61
C THR A 540 -1.44 -3.79 -24.26
N SER A 541 -2.53 -3.35 -23.63
CA SER A 541 -2.72 -1.97 -23.19
C SER A 541 -2.05 -1.67 -21.83
N PHE A 542 -1.50 -2.69 -21.17
CA PHE A 542 -0.90 -2.60 -19.84
C PHE A 542 0.62 -2.82 -19.87
N SER A 543 1.26 -2.66 -18.70
CA SER A 543 2.68 -2.98 -18.55
C SER A 543 2.94 -4.46 -18.87
N VAL A 544 4.01 -4.70 -19.63
CA VAL A 544 4.49 -6.04 -20.03
C VAL A 544 4.78 -6.91 -18.80
N GLU A 545 5.20 -6.30 -17.70
CA GLU A 545 5.56 -7.01 -16.46
C GLU A 545 4.42 -7.89 -15.91
N TYR A 546 3.20 -7.34 -15.79
CA TYR A 546 2.06 -8.09 -15.23
C TYR A 546 1.58 -9.17 -16.18
N TYR A 547 1.64 -8.90 -17.48
CA TYR A 547 1.36 -9.91 -18.50
C TYR A 547 2.34 -11.09 -18.42
N GLU A 548 3.64 -10.82 -18.28
CA GLU A 548 4.68 -11.85 -18.12
C GLU A 548 4.55 -12.63 -16.81
N ARG A 549 4.14 -11.99 -15.70
CA ARG A 549 3.81 -12.68 -14.43
C ARG A 549 2.70 -13.70 -14.63
N VAL A 550 1.63 -13.34 -15.34
CA VAL A 550 0.52 -14.26 -15.64
C VAL A 550 0.94 -15.39 -16.60
N LEU A 551 1.81 -15.10 -17.59
CA LEU A 551 2.37 -16.15 -18.45
C LEU A 551 3.28 -17.11 -17.69
N THR A 552 4.11 -16.61 -16.78
CA THR A 552 4.96 -17.44 -15.90
C THR A 552 4.09 -18.35 -15.04
N PHE A 553 3.02 -17.80 -14.47
CA PHE A 553 2.02 -18.56 -13.72
C PHE A 553 1.35 -19.65 -14.58
N LYS A 554 0.97 -19.34 -15.83
CA LYS A 554 0.49 -20.32 -16.82
C LYS A 554 1.51 -21.45 -17.04
N SER A 555 2.77 -21.10 -17.28
CA SER A 555 3.85 -22.07 -17.54
C SER A 555 4.08 -23.02 -16.36
N GLN A 556 3.99 -22.54 -15.11
CA GLN A 556 4.07 -23.39 -13.92
C GLN A 556 2.96 -24.44 -13.90
N ILE A 557 1.72 -24.04 -14.21
CA ILE A 557 0.56 -24.94 -14.28
C ILE A 557 0.73 -25.96 -15.40
N ILE A 558 1.15 -25.53 -16.60
CA ILE A 558 1.42 -26.42 -17.74
C ILE A 558 2.50 -27.44 -17.39
N ASN A 559 3.61 -27.00 -16.80
CA ASN A 559 4.71 -27.88 -16.42
C ASN A 559 4.29 -28.93 -15.40
N TYR A 560 3.38 -28.61 -14.49
CA TYR A 560 2.79 -29.58 -13.59
C TYR A 560 2.03 -30.67 -14.37
N PHE A 561 1.10 -30.29 -15.26
CA PHE A 561 0.30 -31.27 -16.02
C PHE A 561 1.14 -32.11 -16.98
N LEU A 562 2.13 -31.52 -17.66
CA LEU A 562 3.01 -32.25 -18.58
C LEU A 562 3.87 -33.30 -17.85
N LYS A 563 4.24 -33.06 -16.59
CA LYS A 563 4.99 -34.04 -15.77
C LYS A 563 4.12 -35.20 -15.25
N HIS A 564 2.81 -35.01 -15.18
CA HIS A 564 1.86 -35.96 -14.59
C HIS A 564 0.86 -36.55 -15.60
N ARG A 565 1.06 -36.34 -16.90
CA ARG A 565 0.28 -36.99 -17.97
C ARG A 565 0.83 -38.40 -18.21
N ASP A 566 0.01 -39.43 -17.99
CA ASP A 566 0.24 -40.77 -18.54
C ASP A 566 -0.14 -40.77 -20.04
N SER A 567 0.59 -41.52 -20.85
CA SER A 567 0.55 -41.48 -22.33
C SER A 567 -0.71 -42.06 -22.99
N ASP A 568 -1.70 -42.51 -22.23
CA ASP A 568 -2.60 -43.57 -22.69
C ASP A 568 -4.05 -43.14 -23.02
N GLU A 569 -4.40 -41.85 -22.93
CA GLU A 569 -5.74 -41.36 -23.33
C GLU A 569 -5.68 -40.10 -24.22
N SER A 570 -6.13 -40.21 -25.47
CA SER A 570 -6.06 -39.15 -26.50
C SER A 570 -7.37 -38.37 -26.65
N PHE A 571 -7.71 -37.53 -25.67
CA PHE A 571 -8.83 -36.57 -25.78
C PHE A 571 -8.30 -35.20 -26.20
N PHE A 572 -8.86 -34.58 -27.24
CA PHE A 572 -8.50 -33.20 -27.65
C PHE A 572 -9.63 -32.24 -27.27
N LYS A 573 -9.33 -31.30 -26.37
CA LYS A 573 -10.23 -30.18 -26.05
C LYS A 573 -9.76 -28.95 -26.84
N LEU A 574 -10.66 -28.36 -27.64
CA LEU A 574 -10.33 -27.23 -28.53
C LEU A 574 -11.37 -26.11 -28.43
N PHE A 575 -10.94 -24.89 -28.70
CA PHE A 575 -11.85 -23.77 -28.93
C PHE A 575 -12.14 -23.60 -30.42
N THR A 576 -13.41 -23.42 -30.79
CA THR A 576 -13.84 -23.05 -32.15
C THR A 576 -14.39 -21.63 -32.19
N LEU A 577 -14.11 -20.88 -33.26
CA LEU A 577 -14.64 -19.53 -33.45
C LEU A 577 -16.14 -19.56 -33.75
N ASN A 578 -16.95 -18.83 -32.96
CA ASN A 578 -18.34 -18.58 -33.32
C ASN A 578 -18.42 -17.39 -34.28
N ASP A 579 -18.59 -17.68 -35.57
CA ASP A 579 -18.62 -16.68 -36.66
C ASP A 579 -19.71 -15.60 -36.52
N LYS A 580 -20.73 -15.80 -35.67
CA LYS A 580 -21.81 -14.83 -35.44
C LYS A 580 -21.48 -13.79 -34.37
N GLU A 581 -20.72 -14.17 -33.36
CA GLU A 581 -20.42 -13.35 -32.17
C GLU A 581 -18.96 -12.90 -32.10
N GLY A 582 -18.08 -13.48 -32.94
CA GLY A 582 -16.65 -13.19 -32.92
C GLY A 582 -15.94 -13.67 -31.65
N THR A 583 -16.55 -14.61 -30.91
CA THR A 583 -16.03 -15.18 -29.66
C THR A 583 -15.76 -16.67 -29.79
N LEU A 584 -14.79 -17.20 -29.05
CA LEU A 584 -14.54 -18.64 -29.00
C LEU A 584 -15.57 -19.39 -28.16
N GLN A 585 -15.96 -20.57 -28.64
CA GLN A 585 -16.78 -21.55 -27.92
C GLN A 585 -15.96 -22.83 -27.67
N PHE A 586 -16.08 -23.41 -26.47
CA PHE A 586 -15.36 -24.62 -26.07
C PHE A 586 -16.07 -25.86 -26.64
N ASN A 587 -15.34 -26.70 -27.38
CA ASN A 587 -15.82 -27.98 -27.90
C ASN A 587 -14.85 -29.11 -27.49
N GLU A 588 -15.40 -30.26 -27.10
CA GLU A 588 -14.63 -31.45 -26.76
C GLU A 588 -14.66 -32.41 -27.95
N ILE A 589 -13.49 -32.82 -28.45
CA ILE A 589 -13.37 -33.74 -29.58
C ILE A 589 -12.79 -35.07 -29.11
N LEU A 590 -13.58 -36.13 -29.26
CA LEU A 590 -13.16 -37.50 -29.04
C LEU A 590 -12.49 -38.04 -30.31
N VAL A 591 -11.24 -38.48 -30.19
CA VAL A 591 -10.54 -39.21 -31.27
C VAL A 591 -10.41 -40.66 -30.84
N GLU A 592 -11.20 -41.55 -31.42
CA GLU A 592 -11.01 -42.99 -31.25
C GLU A 592 -9.71 -43.44 -31.97
N GLU A 593 -9.07 -44.51 -31.50
CA GLU A 593 -7.86 -45.12 -32.11
C GLU A 593 -8.01 -45.45 -33.61
N SER A 594 -9.23 -45.41 -34.14
CA SER A 594 -9.57 -45.62 -35.55
C SER A 594 -9.46 -44.37 -36.44
N GLY A 595 -9.16 -43.18 -35.89
CA GLY A 595 -8.99 -41.93 -36.64
C GLY A 595 -10.30 -41.26 -37.07
N TYR A 596 -11.44 -41.63 -36.46
CA TYR A 596 -12.72 -40.96 -36.68
C TYR A 596 -13.01 -39.92 -35.58
N VAL A 597 -13.39 -38.73 -36.03
CA VAL A 597 -13.80 -37.58 -35.21
C VAL A 597 -15.32 -37.59 -35.07
N ASN A 598 -15.85 -37.69 -33.86
CA ASN A 598 -17.26 -37.43 -33.58
C ASN A 598 -17.42 -35.99 -33.05
N GLU A 599 -18.21 -35.16 -33.73
CA GLU A 599 -18.65 -33.86 -33.23
C GLU A 599 -19.77 -34.08 -32.18
N GLY A 600 -19.54 -33.63 -30.95
CA GLY A 600 -20.48 -33.68 -29.83
C GLY A 600 -20.95 -32.30 -29.41
#